data_AF-A0A1V1WXN5-F1
#
_entry.id   AF-A0A1V1WXN5-F1
#
_cell.length_a   1.000
_cell.length_b   1.000
_cell.length_c   1.000
_cell.angle_alpha   90.00
_cell.angle_beta   90.00
_cell.angle_gamma   90.00
#
_symmetry.space_group_name_H-M   'P 1'
#
loop_
_entity.id
_entity.type
_entity.pdbx_description
1 polymer ?
#
loop_
_entity_poly.entity_id
_entity_poly.type
_entity_poly.pdbx_seq_one_letter_code
_entity_poly.pdbx_strand_id
1 'polypeptide(L)'
;MLKGFLYLYIFPYMGFLLVKIISSTYRVRIIKPEIELNILKRGQVPIYALWHQRFFPGVIIFATRKPISVMISQSKDGELIAKMLPYWDGIR
;
A
#
# COMPACT_ATOMS: atom_id res chain seq x y z
N MET A 1 20.96 -3.16 -19.84
CA MET A 1 19.85 -2.23 -20.12
C MET A 1 18.47 -2.90 -20.05
N LEU A 2 18.21 -4.00 -20.77
CA LEU A 2 16.88 -4.66 -20.79
C LEU A 2 16.41 -5.20 -19.43
N LYS A 3 17.30 -5.80 -18.62
CA LYS A 3 16.98 -6.35 -17.28
C LYS A 3 16.47 -5.27 -16.30
N GLY A 4 17.06 -4.07 -16.34
CA GLY A 4 16.62 -2.95 -15.51
C GLY A 4 15.25 -2.43 -15.95
N PHE A 5 15.01 -2.34 -17.26
CA PHE A 5 13.71 -1.88 -17.77
C PHE A 5 12.57 -2.84 -17.40
N LEU A 6 12.75 -4.16 -17.58
CA LEU A 6 11.79 -5.18 -17.17
C LEU A 6 11.48 -5.11 -15.66
N TYR A 7 12.52 -4.99 -14.83
CA TYR A 7 12.40 -4.93 -13.38
C TYR A 7 11.68 -3.66 -12.89
N LEU A 8 11.80 -2.54 -13.63
CA LEU A 8 11.27 -1.25 -13.20
C LEU A 8 9.87 -0.92 -13.75
N TYR A 9 9.38 -1.67 -14.75
CA TYR A 9 8.08 -1.37 -15.39
C TYR A 9 7.12 -2.57 -15.45
N ILE A 10 7.61 -3.78 -15.75
CA ILE A 10 6.74 -4.96 -15.91
C ILE A 10 6.52 -5.66 -14.56
N PHE A 11 7.60 -5.85 -13.81
CA PHE A 11 7.54 -6.47 -12.47
C PHE A 11 6.65 -5.72 -11.46
N PRO A 12 6.67 -4.37 -11.37
CA PRO A 12 5.80 -3.64 -10.47
C PRO A 12 4.31 -3.89 -10.77
N TYR A 13 3.92 -3.84 -12.04
CA TYR A 13 2.52 -4.04 -12.43
C TYR A 13 2.05 -5.49 -12.20
N MET A 14 2.88 -6.48 -12.54
CA MET A 14 2.57 -7.88 -12.26
C MET A 14 2.49 -8.17 -10.75
N GLY A 15 3.43 -7.62 -9.97
CA GLY A 15 3.42 -7.74 -8.51
C GLY A 15 2.19 -7.06 -7.89
N PHE A 16 1.78 -5.90 -8.40
CA PHE A 16 0.50 -5.29 -8.04
C PHE A 16 -0.68 -6.22 -8.26
N LEU A 17 -0.80 -6.79 -9.47
CA LEU A 17 -1.92 -7.66 -9.81
C LEU A 17 -1.95 -8.90 -8.90
N LEU A 18 -0.80 -9.52 -8.66
CA LEU A 18 -0.66 -10.66 -7.76
C LEU A 18 -1.11 -10.31 -6.34
N VAL A 19 -0.61 -9.19 -5.80
CA VAL A 19 -0.97 -8.73 -4.45
C VAL A 19 -2.46 -8.42 -4.37
N LYS A 20 -3.05 -7.81 -5.41
CA LYS A 20 -4.49 -7.54 -5.48
C LYS A 20 -5.32 -8.83 -5.47
N ILE A 21 -4.91 -9.84 -6.23
CA ILE A 21 -5.59 -11.16 -6.27
C ILE A 21 -5.49 -11.86 -4.93
N ILE A 22 -4.31 -11.92 -4.32
CA ILE A 22 -4.16 -12.56 -3.00
C ILE A 22 -5.03 -11.84 -1.97
N SER A 23 -5.05 -10.51 -2.03
CA SER A 23 -5.72 -9.73 -1.01
C SER A 23 -7.23 -9.67 -1.16
N SER A 24 -7.78 -9.99 -2.34
CA SER A 24 -9.23 -10.19 -2.49
C SER A 24 -9.75 -11.39 -1.69
N THR A 25 -8.85 -12.32 -1.32
CA THR A 25 -9.19 -13.47 -0.46
C THR A 25 -9.21 -13.12 1.04
N TYR A 26 -8.72 -11.93 1.42
CA TYR A 26 -8.63 -11.54 2.82
C TYR A 26 -10.00 -11.20 3.40
N ARG A 27 -10.27 -11.74 4.59
CA ARG A 27 -11.42 -11.38 5.42
C ARG A 27 -10.97 -10.37 6.48
N VAL A 28 -11.04 -9.09 6.13
CA VAL A 28 -10.56 -7.99 7.00
C VAL A 28 -11.64 -7.59 7.99
N ARG A 29 -11.26 -7.45 9.27
CA ARG A 29 -12.08 -6.82 10.31
C ARG A 29 -11.31 -5.66 10.92
N ILE A 30 -11.87 -4.46 10.84
CA ILE A 30 -11.31 -3.27 11.47
C ILE A 30 -11.79 -3.24 12.92
N ILE A 31 -10.85 -3.12 13.86
CA ILE A 31 -11.13 -3.02 15.28
C ILE A 31 -11.07 -1.56 15.69
N LYS A 32 -12.10 -1.09 16.40
CA LYS A 32 -12.24 0.29 16.86
C LYS A 32 -12.10 1.36 15.77
N PRO A 33 -12.88 1.28 14.66
CA PRO A 33 -12.83 2.26 13.58
C PRO A 33 -13.14 3.71 14.03
N GLU A 34 -13.85 3.86 15.16
CA GLU A 34 -14.20 5.15 15.75
C GLU A 34 -12.99 5.99 16.16
N ILE A 35 -11.86 5.37 16.51
CA ILE A 35 -10.63 6.09 16.89
C ILE A 35 -10.13 6.90 15.70
N GLU A 36 -10.00 6.22 14.55
CA GLU A 36 -9.57 6.85 13.30
C GLU A 36 -10.55 7.95 12.88
N LEU A 37 -11.86 7.66 12.91
CA LEU A 37 -12.90 8.63 12.57
C LEU A 37 -12.83 9.88 13.45
N ASN A 38 -12.56 9.73 14.75
CA ASN A 38 -12.46 10.86 15.68
C ASN A 38 -11.21 11.71 15.43
N ILE A 39 -10.08 11.11 15.04
CA ILE A 39 -8.86 11.83 14.64
C ILE A 39 -9.16 12.67 13.39
N LEU A 40 -9.78 12.06 12.37
CA LEU A 40 -10.14 12.75 11.13
C LEU A 40 -11.16 13.89 11.37
N LYS A 41 -12.17 13.68 12.21
CA LYS A 41 -13.15 14.72 12.59
C LYS A 41 -12.52 15.93 13.28
N ARG A 42 -11.39 15.74 13.96
CA ARG A 42 -10.61 16.82 14.59
C ARG A 42 -9.69 17.55 13.60
N GLY A 43 -9.71 17.18 12.31
CA GLY A 43 -8.82 17.73 11.30
C GLY A 43 -7.37 17.28 11.46
N GLN A 44 -7.11 16.21 12.22
CA GLN A 44 -5.77 15.67 12.45
C GLN A 44 -5.43 14.60 11.42
N VAL A 45 -4.14 14.43 11.15
CA VAL A 45 -3.62 13.43 10.20
C VAL A 45 -3.16 12.18 10.96
N PRO A 46 -3.82 11.03 10.80
CA PRO A 46 -3.40 9.79 11.45
C PRO A 46 -2.10 9.26 10.84
N ILE A 47 -1.22 8.72 11.69
CA ILE A 47 -0.02 7.98 11.27
C ILE A 47 -0.32 6.48 11.39
N TYR A 48 -0.25 5.77 10.28
CA TYR A 48 -0.43 4.32 10.26
C TYR A 48 0.93 3.63 10.35
N ALA A 49 1.07 2.74 11.33
CA ALA A 49 2.25 1.89 11.47
C ALA A 49 1.92 0.45 11.04
N LEU A 50 2.80 -0.13 10.23
CA LEU A 50 2.65 -1.46 9.66
C LEU A 50 3.88 -2.29 9.95
N TRP A 51 3.66 -3.52 10.40
CA TRP A 51 4.73 -4.51 10.53
C TRP A 51 4.94 -5.21 9.19
N HIS A 52 6.21 -5.47 8.84
CA HIS A 52 6.60 -6.06 7.55
C HIS A 52 5.89 -7.38 7.22
N GLN A 53 5.62 -8.21 8.24
CA GLN A 53 4.92 -9.49 8.06
C GLN A 53 3.47 -9.34 7.56
N ARG A 54 2.88 -8.14 7.70
CA ARG A 54 1.51 -7.82 7.28
C ARG A 54 1.48 -6.66 6.30
N PHE A 55 2.54 -6.51 5.52
CA PHE A 55 2.71 -5.42 4.58
C PHE A 55 1.55 -5.35 3.55
N PHE A 56 1.22 -6.47 2.88
CA PHE A 56 0.22 -6.48 1.81
C PHE A 56 -1.21 -6.13 2.24
N PRO A 57 -1.78 -6.72 3.32
CA PRO A 57 -3.08 -6.28 3.83
C PRO A 57 -3.07 -4.80 4.23
N GLY A 58 -1.96 -4.35 4.83
CA GLY A 58 -1.77 -2.97 5.25
C GLY A 58 -1.87 -1.98 4.10
N VAL A 59 -1.07 -2.20 3.05
CA VAL A 59 -1.05 -1.34 1.87
C VAL A 59 -2.44 -1.25 1.24
N ILE A 60 -3.19 -2.35 1.15
CA ILE A 60 -4.52 -2.33 0.50
C ILE A 60 -5.57 -1.63 1.34
N ILE A 61 -5.61 -1.90 2.65
CA ILE A 61 -6.59 -1.26 3.54
C ILE A 61 -6.31 0.25 3.61
N PHE A 62 -5.04 0.64 3.76
CA PHE A 62 -4.67 2.05 3.91
C PHE A 62 -4.64 2.82 2.59
N ALA A 63 -4.43 2.17 1.44
CA ALA A 63 -4.53 2.81 0.13
C ALA A 63 -5.92 3.42 -0.16
N THR A 64 -6.96 2.96 0.55
CA THR A 64 -8.31 3.55 0.46
C THR A 64 -8.43 4.93 1.14
N ARG A 65 -7.48 5.32 2.00
CA ARG A 65 -7.57 6.51 2.87
C ARG A 65 -6.87 7.74 2.28
N LYS A 66 -7.15 8.04 1.01
CA LYS A 66 -6.49 9.10 0.26
C LYS A 66 -6.82 10.51 0.78
N PRO A 67 -5.89 11.48 0.67
CA PRO A 67 -4.50 11.34 0.18
C PRO A 67 -3.59 10.68 1.23
N ILE A 68 -2.66 9.82 0.79
CA ILE A 68 -1.69 9.13 1.67
C ILE A 68 -0.25 9.53 1.35
N SER A 69 0.60 9.54 2.38
CA SER A 69 2.05 9.60 2.23
C SER A 69 2.66 8.34 2.84
N VAL A 70 3.53 7.66 2.10
CA VAL A 70 4.13 6.38 2.51
C VAL A 70 5.63 6.55 2.61
N MET A 71 6.21 6.10 3.73
CA MET A 71 7.65 6.06 3.93
C MET A 71 8.19 4.67 3.57
N ILE A 72 9.16 4.60 2.67
CA ILE A 72 9.77 3.35 2.19
C ILE A 72 11.30 3.46 2.30
N SER A 73 11.96 2.38 2.71
CA SER A 73 13.42 2.32 2.79
C SER A 73 14.10 2.51 1.43
N GLN A 74 15.30 3.10 1.41
CA GLN A 74 16.11 3.26 0.20
C GLN A 74 16.86 1.97 -0.16
N SER A 75 16.11 0.90 -0.44
CA SER A 75 16.62 -0.39 -0.89
C SER A 75 16.09 -0.73 -2.28
N LYS A 76 16.68 -1.72 -2.96
CA LYS A 76 16.17 -2.21 -4.27
C LYS A 76 14.74 -2.72 -4.18
N ASP A 77 14.40 -3.38 -3.07
CA ASP A 77 13.05 -3.88 -2.80
C ASP A 77 12.10 -2.71 -2.48
N GLY A 78 12.60 -1.71 -1.74
CA GLY A 78 11.88 -0.47 -1.48
C GLY A 78 11.56 0.32 -2.75
N GLU A 79 12.50 0.40 -3.69
CA GLU A 79 12.28 1.06 -4.99
C GLU A 79 11.19 0.33 -5.80
N LEU A 80 11.20 -1.00 -5.80
CA LEU A 80 10.17 -1.81 -6.46
C LEU A 80 8.78 -1.52 -5.87
N ILE A 81 8.66 -1.49 -4.54
CA ILE A 81 7.42 -1.17 -3.83
C ILE A 81 6.98 0.28 -4.09
N ALA A 82 7.91 1.24 -4.12
CA ALA A 82 7.59 2.63 -4.40
C ALA A 82 7.01 2.80 -5.82
N LYS A 83 7.53 2.05 -6.80
CA LYS A 83 7.00 2.03 -8.18
C LYS A 83 5.68 1.27 -8.30
N MET A 84 5.38 0.41 -7.34
CA MET A 84 4.09 -0.27 -7.24
C MET A 84 2.98 0.71 -6.82
N LEU A 85 3.23 1.61 -5.85
CA LEU A 85 2.19 2.49 -5.26
C LEU A 85 1.29 3.25 -6.26
N PRO A 86 1.77 3.86 -7.37
CA PRO A 86 0.90 4.55 -8.33
C PRO A 86 -0.20 3.66 -8.92
N TYR A 87 0.03 2.35 -9.07
CA TYR A 87 -1.00 1.43 -9.57
C TYR A 87 -2.14 1.22 -8.56
N TRP A 88 -1.86 1.36 -7.26
CA TRP A 88 -2.90 1.34 -6.22
C TRP A 88 -3.71 2.64 -6.23
N ASP A 89 -3.13 3.73 -6.72
CA ASP A 89 -3.82 5.01 -6.81
C ASP A 89 -4.96 4.99 -7.87
N GLY A 90 -4.95 4.01 -8.78
CA GLY A 90 -6.04 3.75 -9.73
C GLY A 90 -7.19 2.89 -9.18
N ILE A 91 -7.06 2.33 -7.96
CA ILE A 91 -8.16 1.62 -7.30
C ILE A 91 -9.07 2.68 -6.68
N ARG A 92 -10.15 3.04 -7.40
CA ARG A 92 -11.33 3.70 -6.85
C ARG A 92 -12.26 2.67 -6.22
#